data_AF-A0AA49K720-F1
#
_entry.id   AF-A0AA49K720-F1
#
_cell.length_a   1.000
_cell.length_b   1.000
_cell.length_c   1.000
_cell.angle_alpha   90.00
_cell.angle_beta   90.00
_cell.angle_gamma   90.00
#
_symmetry.space_group_name_H-M   'P 1'
#
loop_
_entity.id
_entity.type
_entity.pdbx_description
1 polymer ?
#
loop_
_entity_poly.entity_id
_entity_poly.type
_entity_poly.pdbx_seq_one_letter_code
_entity_poly.pdbx_strand_id
1 'polypeptide(L)' 'SDPYLREHLHWIVTDIPGTTDATFGKELVSYEIPKPNIGIHRFVFVLFKQKRRQCVTPPTSRDHFNTR' A
#
# COMPACT_ATOMS: atom_id res chain seq x y z
N SER A 1 -2.73 21.82 -5.93
CA SER A 1 -3.48 20.86 -5.09
C SER A 1 -2.96 20.97 -3.67
N ASP A 2 -3.82 21.03 -2.67
CA ASP A 2 -3.46 20.96 -1.25
C ASP A 2 -3.69 19.52 -0.74
N PRO A 3 -2.65 18.68 -0.61
CA PRO A 3 -2.82 17.25 -0.38
C PRO A 3 -2.79 16.91 1.12
N TYR A 4 -3.72 17.46 1.90
CA TYR A 4 -3.71 17.35 3.37
C TYR A 4 -3.88 15.92 3.92
N LEU A 5 -4.50 15.00 3.16
CA LEU A 5 -4.64 13.57 3.53
C LEU A 5 -3.48 12.69 3.03
N ARG A 6 -2.43 13.30 2.45
CA ARG A 6 -1.34 12.54 1.84
C ARG A 6 -0.56 11.72 2.87
N GLU A 7 -0.16 10.49 2.59
CA GLU A 7 -0.51 9.63 1.45
C GLU A 7 -1.78 8.82 1.76
N HIS A 8 -2.62 8.55 0.75
CA HIS A 8 -3.75 7.64 0.90
C HIS A 8 -3.35 6.23 0.46
N LEU A 9 -3.43 5.27 1.38
CA LEU A 9 -3.03 3.89 1.15
C LEU A 9 -4.12 3.11 0.41
N HIS A 10 -3.82 2.69 -0.82
CA HIS A 10 -4.75 1.90 -1.62
C HIS A 10 -4.67 0.39 -1.37
N TRP A 11 -3.48 -0.16 -1.12
CA TRP A 11 -3.28 -1.62 -1.08
C TRP A 11 -1.99 -1.99 -0.35
N ILE A 12 -2.03 -3.05 0.47
CA ILE A 12 -0.82 -3.69 1.03
C ILE A 12 -0.95 -5.20 0.89
N VAL A 13 0.04 -5.80 0.25
CA VAL A 13 0.29 -7.24 0.25
C VAL A 13 1.67 -7.50 0.82
N THR A 14 1.75 -8.39 1.80
CA THR A 14 2.99 -8.78 2.48
C THR A 14 3.34 -10.23 2.19
N ASP A 15 4.53 -10.65 2.60
CA ASP A 15 4.98 -12.04 2.59
C ASP A 15 4.95 -12.71 1.20
N ILE A 16 5.02 -11.93 0.12
CA ILE A 16 5.09 -12.42 -1.26
C ILE A 16 6.37 -13.24 -1.43
N PRO A 17 6.28 -14.54 -1.79
CA PRO A 17 7.45 -15.33 -2.11
C PRO A 17 8.24 -14.74 -3.28
N GLY A 18 9.57 -14.90 -3.28
CA GLY A 18 10.38 -14.52 -4.43
C GLY A 18 9.91 -15.24 -5.69
N THR A 19 9.99 -14.55 -6.83
CA THR A 19 9.60 -15.05 -8.16
C THR A 19 8.10 -15.41 -8.33
N THR A 20 7.23 -15.04 -7.39
CA THR A 20 5.77 -15.14 -7.54
C THR A 20 5.14 -13.75 -7.71
N ASP A 21 3.82 -13.68 -7.71
CA ASP A 21 3.05 -12.42 -7.73
C ASP A 21 2.30 -12.18 -6.41
N ALA A 22 1.57 -11.06 -6.35
CA ALA A 22 0.84 -10.63 -5.16
C ALA A 22 -0.25 -11.61 -4.70
N THR A 23 -0.77 -12.48 -5.56
CA THR A 23 -1.80 -13.47 -5.19
C THR A 23 -1.30 -14.54 -4.23
N PHE A 24 0.03 -14.73 -4.14
CA PHE A 24 0.67 -15.65 -3.19
C PHE A 24 1.04 -15.00 -1.85
N GLY A 25 0.86 -13.67 -1.74
CA GLY A 25 1.12 -12.93 -0.51
C GLY A 25 -0.08 -12.94 0.44
N LYS A 26 0.11 -12.29 1.59
CA LYS A 26 -0.95 -11.99 2.55
C LYS A 26 -1.46 -10.57 2.29
N GLU A 27 -2.72 -10.46 1.88
CA GLU A 27 -3.38 -9.16 1.79
C GLU A 27 -3.63 -8.61 3.20
N LEU A 28 -2.94 -7.50 3.53
CA LEU A 28 -3.02 -6.86 4.84
C LEU A 28 -3.96 -5.66 4.83
N VAL A 29 -4.03 -4.97 3.69
CA VAL A 29 -4.97 -3.90 3.40
C VAL A 29 -5.53 -4.17 2.02
N SER A 30 -6.84 -4.41 1.93
CA SER A 30 -7.49 -4.76 0.66
C SER A 30 -7.37 -3.65 -0.38
N TYR A 31 -7.35 -4.03 -1.66
CA TYR A 31 -7.25 -3.05 -2.74
C TYR A 31 -8.48 -2.13 -2.76
N GLU A 32 -8.24 -0.82 -2.66
CA GLU A 32 -9.25 0.22 -2.83
C GLU A 32 -9.09 0.91 -4.19
N ILE A 33 -10.15 0.89 -5.00
CA ILE A 33 -10.16 1.47 -6.35
C ILE A 33 -9.86 2.98 -6.27
N PRO A 34 -8.87 3.48 -7.04
CA PRO A 34 -8.61 4.90 -7.24
C PRO A 34 -9.87 5.73 -7.57
N LYS A 35 -10.20 6.69 -6.72
CA LYS A 35 -11.29 7.65 -6.93
C LYS A 35 -10.81 9.08 -6.64
N PRO A 36 -10.02 9.69 -7.54
CA PRO A 36 -9.53 11.04 -7.35
C PRO A 36 -10.70 12.04 -7.36
N ASN A 37 -10.88 12.79 -6.27
CA ASN A 37 -11.96 13.78 -6.17
C ASN A 37 -11.65 15.08 -6.93
N ILE A 38 -10.39 15.54 -6.89
CA ILE A 38 -9.98 16.84 -7.46
C ILE A 38 -8.63 16.69 -8.16
N GLY A 39 -8.59 17.01 -9.46
CA GLY A 39 -7.36 17.01 -10.28
C GLY A 39 -6.82 15.62 -10.61
N ILE A 40 -5.58 15.58 -11.10
CA ILE A 40 -4.88 14.35 -11.50
C ILE A 40 -3.99 13.86 -10.34
N HIS A 41 -4.12 12.59 -9.96
CA HIS A 41 -3.40 11.98 -8.84
C HIS A 41 -2.38 10.95 -9.33
N ARG A 42 -1.30 10.78 -8.57
CA ARG A 42 -0.29 9.75 -8.82
C ARG A 42 -0.62 8.53 -7.96
N PHE A 43 -0.64 7.35 -8.58
CA PHE A 43 -0.79 6.07 -7.90
C PHE A 43 0.55 5.32 -8.00
N VAL A 44 1.16 5.04 -6.85
CA VAL A 44 2.55 4.56 -6.79
C VAL A 44 2.55 3.15 -6.22
N PHE A 45 3.15 2.21 -6.95
CA PHE A 45 3.48 0.88 -6.45
C PHE A 45 4.93 0.88 -5.96
N VAL A 46 5.17 0.39 -4.75
CA VAL A 46 6.50 0.26 -4.16
C VAL A 46 6.68 -1.16 -3.64
N LEU A 47 7.84 -1.76 -3.90
CA LEU A 47 8.18 -3.12 -3.47
C LEU A 47 9.37 -3.08 -2.51
N PHE A 48 9.23 -3.74 -1.35
CA PHE A 48 10.28 -3.85 -0.34
C PHE A 48 10.66 -5.32 -0.12
N LYS A 49 11.95 -5.59 0.04
CA LYS A 49 12.43 -6.92 0.47
C LYS A 49 12.30 -7.05 1.99
N GLN A 50 11.44 -7.95 2.45
CA GLN A 50 11.31 -8.25 3.88
C GLN A 50 12.52 -9.02 4.42
N LYS A 51 12.96 -8.69 5.64
CA LYS A 51 14.03 -9.44 6.35
C LYS A 51 13.55 -10.83 6.83
N ARG A 52 12.26 -10.94 7.16
CA ARG A 52 11.59 -12.17 7.59
C ARG A 52 10.09 -12.10 7.28
N ARG A 53 9.43 -13.26 7.20
CA ARG A 53 7.98 -13.35 7.03
C ARG A 53 7.25 -12.83 8.29
N GLN A 54 6.01 -12.38 8.13
CA GLN A 54 5.11 -12.00 9.22
C GLN A 54 5.66 -10.88 10.12
N CYS A 55 6.36 -9.90 9.54
CA CYS A 55 7.01 -8.82 10.28
C CYS A 55 6.37 -7.44 10.07
N VAL A 56 5.25 -7.39 9.36
CA VAL A 56 4.57 -6.13 8.99
C VAL A 56 3.24 -6.07 9.72
N THR A 57 2.97 -4.94 10.36
CA THR A 57 1.69 -4.67 11.04
C THR A 57 0.80 -3.80 10.16
N PRO A 58 -0.53 -4.02 10.17
CA PRO A 58 -1.44 -3.18 9.42
C PRO A 58 -1.43 -1.74 9.98
N PRO A 59 -1.55 -0.72 9.13
CA PRO A 59 -1.78 0.64 9.60
C PRO A 59 -3.19 0.78 10.19
N THR A 60 -3.38 1.77 11.06
CA THR A 60 -4.67 2.07 11.68
C THR A 60 -5.60 2.89 10.79
N SER A 61 -5.06 3.58 9.79
CA SER A 61 -5.78 4.39 8.81
C SER A 61 -5.13 4.28 7.43
N ARG A 62 -5.91 4.53 6.38
CA ARG A 62 -5.40 4.68 5.01
C ARG A 62 -4.87 6.09 4.75
N ASP A 63 -5.47 7.10 5.37
CA ASP A 63 -5.06 8.50 5.24
C ASP A 63 -3.83 8.81 6.10
N HIS A 64 -3.08 9.83 5.70
CA HIS A 64 -1.83 10.23 6.35
C HIS A 64 -0.80 9.09 6.44
N PHE A 65 -0.91 8.12 5.52
CA PHE A 65 0.10 7.08 5.38
C PHE A 65 1.43 7.70 4.94
N ASN A 66 2.53 7.12 5.40
CA ASN A 66 3.87 7.50 4.96
C ASN A 66 4.63 6.24 4.55
N THR A 67 5.07 6.22 3.30
CA THR A 67 5.82 5.09 2.73
C THR A 67 7.25 4.95 3.28
N ARG A 68 7.82 6.01 3.88
CA ARG A 68 9.18 6.02 4.47
C ARG A 68 9.15 5.71 5.96
#